data_AF-A0A2X2WPM9-F1
#
_entry.id   AF-A0A2X2WPM9-F1
#
_cell.length_a   1.000
_cell.length_b   1.000
_cell.length_c   1.000
_cell.angle_alpha   90.00
_cell.angle_beta   90.00
_cell.angle_gamma   90.00
#
_symmetry.space_group_name_H-M   'P 1'
#
loop_
_entity.id
_entity.type
_entity.pdbx_description
1 polymer ?
#
loop_
_entity_poly.entity_id
_entity_poly.type
_entity_poly.pdbx_seq_one_letter_code
_entity_poly.pdbx_strand_id
1 'polypeptide(L)'
;MLASSDFADAVRLVELRGKFMQEAVPEGTGAMAAIIGLDDASIAKACEEAAEGQVVSPVNFNSPGQVVIAGHKDAVERAGAAVKPLAQNVRCRCR
;
A
#
# COMPACT_ATOMS: atom_id res chain seq x y z
N MET A 1 12.33 -28.73 -1.98
CA MET A 1 11.00 -29.39 -1.96
C MET A 1 10.08 -28.49 -1.17
N LEU A 2 9.19 -27.73 -1.83
CA LEU A 2 8.16 -26.96 -1.14
C LEU A 2 7.13 -27.97 -0.62
N ALA A 3 7.09 -28.22 0.68
CA ALA A 3 6.00 -28.97 1.28
C ALA A 3 4.75 -28.08 1.25
N SER A 4 3.82 -28.38 0.35
CA SER A 4 2.49 -27.78 0.35
C SER A 4 1.72 -28.33 1.55
N SER A 5 1.18 -27.44 2.38
CA SER A 5 0.20 -27.82 3.40
C SER A 5 -0.99 -28.53 2.77
N ASP A 6 -1.68 -29.37 3.55
CA ASP A 6 -2.97 -29.91 3.11
C ASP A 6 -3.93 -28.77 2.74
N PHE A 7 -4.81 -29.00 1.77
CA PHE A 7 -5.73 -27.98 1.27
C PHE A 7 -6.58 -27.37 2.40
N ALA A 8 -7.06 -28.19 3.35
CA ALA A 8 -7.86 -27.69 4.47
C ALA A 8 -7.04 -26.78 5.40
N ASP A 9 -5.77 -27.10 5.62
CA ASP A 9 -4.87 -26.25 6.41
C ASP A 9 -4.55 -24.94 5.70
N ALA A 10 -4.32 -24.98 4.38
CA ALA A 10 -4.07 -23.79 3.58
C ALA A 10 -5.25 -22.81 3.63
N VAL A 11 -6.49 -23.31 3.48
CA VAL A 11 -7.70 -22.47 3.56
C VAL A 11 -7.86 -21.86 4.95
N ARG A 12 -7.69 -22.65 6.03
CA ARG A 12 -7.74 -22.15 7.41
C ARG A 12 -6.71 -21.05 7.66
N LEU A 13 -5.51 -21.20 7.13
CA LEU A 13 -4.45 -20.21 7.28
C LEU A 13 -4.77 -18.90 6.55
N VAL A 14 -5.38 -18.97 5.36
CA VAL A 14 -5.82 -17.77 4.62
C VAL A 14 -6.92 -17.02 5.38
N GLU A 15 -7.87 -17.73 5.98
CA GLU A 15 -8.91 -17.13 6.83
C GLU A 15 -8.30 -16.40 8.03
N LEU A 16 -7.44 -17.08 8.80
CA LEU A 16 -6.77 -16.51 9.97
C LEU A 16 -5.93 -15.28 9.60
N ARG A 17 -5.20 -15.34 8.48
CA ARG A 17 -4.44 -14.19 7.97
C ARG A 17 -5.36 -12.99 7.71
N GLY A 18 -6.50 -13.21 7.05
CA GLY A 18 -7.47 -12.15 6.80
C GLY A 18 -8.00 -11.54 8.09
N LYS A 19 -8.35 -12.38 9.06
CA LYS A 19 -8.83 -11.94 10.38
C LYS A 19 -7.79 -11.09 11.12
N PHE A 20 -6.56 -11.56 11.23
CA PHE A 20 -5.50 -10.82 11.93
C PHE A 20 -5.11 -9.52 11.22
N MET A 21 -5.15 -9.48 9.88
CA MET A 21 -4.93 -8.23 9.14
C MET A 21 -5.99 -7.18 9.46
N GLN A 22 -7.26 -7.58 9.62
CA GLN A 22 -8.35 -6.67 9.98
C GLN A 22 -8.30 -6.24 11.45
N GLU A 23 -7.84 -7.11 12.36
CA GLU A 23 -7.68 -6.79 13.77
C GLU A 23 -6.48 -5.85 14.04
N ALA A 24 -5.46 -5.87 13.18
CA ALA A 24 -4.23 -5.11 13.39
C ALA A 24 -4.35 -3.59 13.19
N VAL A 25 -5.31 -3.14 12.38
CA VAL A 25 -5.47 -1.71 12.04
C VAL A 25 -6.94 -1.32 12.18
N PRO A 26 -7.29 -0.33 13.02
CA PRO A 26 -8.66 0.14 13.14
C PRO A 26 -9.20 0.62 11.79
N GLU A 27 -10.48 0.34 11.53
CA GLU A 27 -11.14 0.73 10.29
C GLU A 27 -10.99 2.23 10.02
N GLY A 28 -10.72 2.59 8.76
CA GLY A 28 -10.53 3.98 8.32
C GLY A 28 -9.16 4.60 8.66
N THR A 29 -8.29 3.93 9.41
CA THR A 29 -6.95 4.46 9.76
C THR A 29 -5.95 4.34 8.62
N GLY A 30 -6.01 3.23 7.87
CA GLY A 30 -5.09 2.93 6.78
C GLY A 30 -5.68 3.25 5.40
N ALA A 31 -4.82 3.54 4.42
CA ALA A 31 -5.20 3.63 3.02
C ALA A 31 -4.10 3.09 2.10
N MET A 32 -4.45 2.91 0.83
CA MET A 32 -3.51 2.54 -0.22
C MET A 32 -3.78 3.33 -1.51
N ALA A 33 -2.73 3.72 -2.22
CA ALA A 33 -2.83 4.35 -3.54
C ALA A 33 -1.87 3.71 -4.54
N ALA A 34 -2.37 3.43 -5.73
CA ALA A 34 -1.55 2.99 -6.86
C ALA A 34 -1.12 4.21 -7.69
N ILE A 35 0.18 4.36 -7.90
CA ILE A 35 0.79 5.42 -8.70
C ILE A 35 1.36 4.77 -9.97
N ILE A 36 0.99 5.33 -11.12
CA ILE A 36 1.39 4.85 -12.44
C ILE A 36 2.15 5.96 -13.18
N GLY A 37 3.27 5.58 -13.82
CA GLY A 37 4.05 6.43 -14.69
C GLY A 37 5.00 7.38 -13.98
N LEU A 38 5.42 7.04 -12.76
CA LEU A 38 6.43 7.78 -12.00
C LEU A 38 7.52 6.82 -11.50
N ASP A 39 8.74 7.30 -11.37
CA ASP A 39 9.88 6.48 -10.93
C ASP A 39 9.86 6.23 -9.40
N ASP A 40 10.51 5.14 -9.00
CA ASP A 40 10.52 4.67 -7.61
C ASP A 40 11.12 5.69 -6.62
N ALA A 41 12.14 6.44 -7.05
CA ALA A 41 12.83 7.41 -6.20
C ALA A 41 11.95 8.63 -5.92
N SER A 42 11.27 9.14 -6.96
CA SER A 42 10.29 10.22 -6.81
C SER A 42 9.14 9.81 -5.88
N ILE A 43 8.65 8.57 -5.97
CA ILE A 43 7.58 8.06 -5.11
C ILE A 43 8.05 7.89 -3.68
N ALA A 44 9.26 7.35 -3.46
CA ALA A 44 9.84 7.22 -2.12
C ALA A 44 10.02 8.59 -1.45
N LYS A 45 10.55 9.57 -2.19
CA LYS A 45 10.72 10.94 -1.70
C LYS A 45 9.38 11.59 -1.33
N ALA A 46 8.36 11.44 -2.18
CA ALA A 46 7.03 11.95 -1.88
C ALA A 46 6.41 11.31 -0.61
N CYS A 47 6.70 10.04 -0.35
CA CYS A 47 6.28 9.38 0.90
C CYS A 47 7.02 9.96 2.11
N GLU A 48 8.34 10.16 2.04
CA GLU A 48 9.10 10.78 3.14
C GLU A 48 8.60 12.19 3.46
N GLU A 49 8.38 13.02 2.44
CA GLU A 49 7.90 14.39 2.60
C GLU A 49 6.46 14.44 3.14
N ALA A 50 5.57 13.55 2.67
CA ALA A 50 4.17 13.51 3.09
C ALA A 50 3.95 12.81 4.44
N ALA A 51 4.96 12.13 4.99
CA ALA A 51 4.87 11.40 6.24
C ALA A 51 4.38 12.31 7.38
N GLU A 52 5.02 13.46 7.60
CA GLU A 52 4.60 14.46 8.61
C GLU A 52 4.28 13.84 10.00
N GLY A 53 5.09 12.87 10.44
CA GLY A 53 4.89 12.14 11.71
C GLY A 53 3.91 10.97 11.63
N GLN A 54 3.28 10.74 10.48
CA GLN A 54 2.50 9.56 10.12
C GLN A 54 3.32 8.62 9.20
N VAL A 55 2.98 7.32 9.20
CA VAL A 55 3.54 6.32 8.28
C VAL A 55 2.92 6.44 6.89
N VAL A 56 3.74 6.53 5.86
CA VAL A 56 3.40 6.22 4.46
C VAL A 56 4.66 5.74 3.76
N SER A 57 4.55 4.69 2.94
CA SER A 57 5.71 4.11 2.25
C SER A 57 5.30 3.40 0.96
N PRO A 58 6.22 3.27 -0.01
CA PRO A 58 6.09 2.29 -1.09
C PRO A 58 6.03 0.87 -0.49
N VAL A 59 4.99 0.11 -0.81
CA VAL A 59 4.78 -1.25 -0.28
C VAL A 59 4.75 -2.32 -1.37
N ASN A 60 4.48 -1.96 -2.62
CA ASN A 60 4.56 -2.89 -3.75
C ASN A 60 5.15 -2.21 -4.98
N PHE A 61 6.23 -2.79 -5.51
CA PHE A 61 6.81 -2.45 -6.82
C PHE A 61 6.30 -3.49 -7.82
N ASN A 62 5.12 -3.26 -8.38
CA ASN A 62 4.44 -4.28 -9.19
C ASN A 62 5.04 -4.41 -10.59
N SER A 63 5.46 -3.29 -11.18
CA SER A 63 6.12 -3.25 -12.49
C SER A 63 6.88 -1.93 -12.63
N PRO A 64 7.79 -1.78 -13.63
CA PRO A 64 8.43 -0.50 -13.90
C PRO A 64 7.39 0.61 -14.09
N GLY A 65 7.45 1.64 -13.24
CA GLY A 65 6.49 2.75 -13.26
C GLY A 65 5.13 2.44 -12.63
N GLN A 66 4.95 1.31 -11.91
CA GLN A 66 3.75 1.05 -11.11
C GLN A 66 4.13 0.67 -9.68
N VAL A 67 3.87 1.60 -8.76
CA VAL A 67 4.15 1.42 -7.33
C VAL A 67 2.87 1.67 -6.53
N VAL A 68 2.64 0.84 -5.52
CA VAL A 68 1.60 1.06 -4.52
C VAL A 68 2.23 1.64 -3.27
N ILE A 69 1.65 2.71 -2.76
CA ILE A 69 1.96 3.28 -1.45
C ILE A 69 0.86 2.90 -0.44
N ALA A 70 1.23 2.69 0.81
CA ALA A 70 0.31 2.41 1.90
C ALA A 70 0.78 3.04 3.20
N GLY A 71 -0.15 3.28 4.12
CA GLY A 71 0.13 3.90 5.40
C GLY A 71 -1.13 4.50 6.01
N HIS A 72 -0.96 5.50 6.88
CA HIS A 72 -2.06 6.28 7.40
C HIS A 72 -2.79 7.00 6.26
N LYS A 73 -4.12 7.04 6.36
CA LYS A 73 -5.00 7.59 5.33
C LYS A 73 -4.59 8.99 4.89
N ASP A 74 -4.42 9.92 5.83
CA ASP A 74 -4.08 11.31 5.51
C ASP A 74 -2.71 11.41 4.82
N ALA A 75 -1.72 10.62 5.26
CA ALA A 75 -0.38 10.60 4.66
C ALA A 75 -0.38 10.04 3.23
N VAL A 76 -1.17 9.00 2.97
CA VAL A 76 -1.37 8.44 1.63
C VAL A 76 -2.08 9.44 0.71
N GLU A 77 -3.08 10.16 1.21
CA GLU A 77 -3.79 11.19 0.45
C GLU A 77 -2.87 12.38 0.11
N ARG A 78 -2.06 12.86 1.07
CA ARG A 78 -1.04 13.89 0.84
C ARG A 78 0.01 13.46 -0.20
N ALA A 79 0.61 12.29 -0.02
CA ALA A 79 1.60 11.74 -0.96
C ALA A 79 1.01 11.59 -2.36
N GLY A 80 -0.19 11.01 -2.46
CA GLY A 80 -0.90 10.83 -3.73
C GLY A 80 -1.23 12.16 -4.42
N ALA A 81 -1.64 13.18 -3.66
CA ALA A 81 -1.89 14.52 -4.20
C ALA A 81 -0.60 15.20 -4.72
N ALA A 82 0.51 15.05 -3.99
CA ALA A 82 1.80 15.65 -4.35
C ALA A 82 2.34 15.13 -5.68
N VAL A 83 2.17 13.84 -5.98
CA VAL A 83 2.66 13.23 -7.22
C VAL A 83 1.67 13.26 -8.38
N LYS A 84 0.39 13.57 -8.11
CA LYS A 84 -0.68 13.57 -9.11
C LYS A 84 -0.39 14.38 -10.39
N PRO A 85 0.25 15.57 -10.36
CA PRO A 85 0.57 16.31 -11.59
C PRO A 85 1.74 15.72 -12.38
N LEU A 86 2.57 14.86 -11.77
CA LEU A 86 3.76 14.26 -12.36
C LEU A 86 3.49 12.82 -12.85
N ALA A 87 2.55 12.13 -12.20
CA ALA A 87 2.17 10.76 -12.52
C ALA A 87 1.15 10.71 -13.67
N GLN A 88 1.19 9.62 -14.45
CA GLN A 88 0.17 9.35 -15.47
C GLN A 88 -1.20 9.07 -14.83
N ASN A 89 -1.20 8.40 -13.67
CA ASN A 89 -2.41 8.15 -12.90
C ASN A 89 -2.10 7.91 -11.42
N VAL A 90 -2.99 8.37 -10.55
CA VAL A 90 -2.98 8.07 -9.12
C VAL A 90 -4.37 7.60 -8.72
N ARG A 91 -4.49 6.33 -8.33
CA ARG A 91 -5.75 5.73 -7.89
C ARG A 91 -5.69 5.41 -6.40
N CYS A 92 -6.24 6.30 -5.58
CA CYS A 92 -6.42 6.04 -4.15
C CYS A 92 -7.64 5.14 -3.94
N ARG A 93 -7.47 4.04 -3.21
CA ARG A 93 -8.58 3.27 -2.63
C ARG A 93 -8.62 3.56 -1.14
N CYS A 94 -9.36 4.59 -0.76
CA CYS A 94 -9.85 4.73 0.60
C CYS A 94 -11.06 3.80 0.72
N ARG A 95 -10.93 2.68 1.43
CA ARG A 95 -12.08 1.91 1.89
C ARG A 95 -12.24 2.21 3.37
#